data_AF-A0A2V9L933-F1
#
_entry.id   AF-A0A2V9L933-F1
#
_cell.length_a   1.000
_cell.length_b   1.000
_cell.length_c   1.000
_cell.angle_alpha   90.00
_cell.angle_beta   90.00
_cell.angle_gamma   90.00
#
_symmetry.space_group_name_H-M   'P 1'
#
loop_
_entity.id
_entity.type
_entity.pdbx_description
1 polymer ?
#
loop_
_entity_poly.entity_id
_entity_poly.type
_entity_poly.pdbx_seq_one_letter_code
_entity_poly.pdbx_strand_id
1 'polypeptide(L)'
;MTGGNSVFALARTTGEQLWRTDLEPPQYNISAPSIAGGAVYVGGSNLYALRGSDGSLLWTQGMVGVNVSMPAIAYGKVFVNSQDPLFGLWAFRADNGAFLWRNRMPEESLATVAVANGVVFDVAEPGGLAGAGGLFMFNSDTGAFLGSIGDPDGHPFNHDFRSQPAVVGGAVYIPTADYFGSNRVDVFRLP
;
A
#
# COMPACT_ATOMS: atom_id res chain seq x y z
N MET A 1 8.58 6.82 0.18
CA MET A 1 8.14 8.22 0.08
C MET A 1 9.17 9.00 -0.73
N THR A 2 8.72 9.86 -1.63
CA THR A 2 9.53 10.88 -2.28
C THR A 2 9.23 12.21 -1.61
N GLY A 3 10.25 13.00 -1.25
CA GLY A 3 10.01 14.34 -0.70
C GLY A 3 9.27 15.23 -1.70
N GLY A 4 8.35 16.06 -1.22
CA GLY A 4 7.67 17.08 -2.03
C GLY A 4 6.15 16.98 -2.09
N ASN A 5 5.55 17.88 -2.88
CA ASN A 5 4.10 18.13 -2.96
C ASN A 5 3.54 17.90 -4.37
N SER A 6 4.35 17.43 -5.32
CA SER A 6 4.00 17.53 -6.75
C SER A 6 4.07 16.17 -7.44
N VAL A 7 3.10 15.93 -8.31
CA VAL A 7 3.10 14.80 -9.24
C VAL A 7 3.29 15.38 -10.64
N PHE A 8 4.14 14.77 -11.46
CA PHE A 8 4.35 15.19 -12.84
C PHE A 8 4.43 13.97 -13.76
N ALA A 9 4.04 14.16 -15.02
CA ALA A 9 4.24 13.18 -16.08
C ALA A 9 5.24 13.72 -17.10
N LEU A 10 6.05 12.82 -17.63
CA LEU A 10 7.05 13.12 -18.65
C LEU A 10 6.71 12.39 -19.95
N ALA A 11 7.05 13.00 -21.08
CA ALA A 11 6.95 12.39 -22.39
C ALA A 11 7.92 11.21 -22.47
N ARG A 12 7.40 10.04 -22.88
CA ARG A 12 8.18 8.79 -22.93
C ARG A 12 9.48 8.90 -23.73
N THR A 13 9.49 9.68 -24.81
CA THR A 13 10.60 9.76 -25.77
C THR A 13 11.58 10.89 -25.46
N THR A 14 11.11 12.01 -24.91
CA THR A 14 11.93 13.22 -24.71
C THR A 14 12.23 13.51 -23.24
N GLY A 15 11.45 12.95 -22.32
CA GLY A 15 11.52 13.29 -20.89
C GLY A 15 10.95 14.68 -20.56
N GLU A 16 10.36 15.38 -21.54
CA GLU A 16 9.75 16.70 -21.30
C GLU A 16 8.49 16.57 -20.45
N GLN A 17 8.26 17.55 -19.57
CA GLN A 17 7.08 17.56 -18.71
C GLN A 17 5.80 17.75 -19.55
N LEU A 18 4.90 16.77 -19.50
CA LEU A 18 3.57 16.83 -20.12
C LEU A 18 2.60 17.62 -19.24
N TRP A 19 2.61 17.33 -17.95
CA TRP A 19 1.81 18.03 -16.95
C TRP A 19 2.49 17.94 -15.58
N ARG A 20 2.09 18.85 -14.69
CA ARG A 20 2.44 18.87 -13.29
C ARG A 20 1.24 19.33 -12.48
N THR A 21 1.02 18.66 -11.36
CA THR A 21 0.00 18.99 -10.38
C THR A 21 0.65 19.12 -9.02
N ASP A 22 0.50 20.28 -8.40
CA ASP A 22 0.84 20.47 -6.99
C ASP A 22 -0.39 20.08 -6.17
N LEU A 23 -0.22 19.17 -5.22
CA LEU A 23 -1.31 18.64 -4.41
C LEU A 23 -1.74 19.65 -3.34
N GLU A 24 -3.02 19.63 -3.00
CA GLU A 24 -3.60 20.44 -1.93
C GLU A 24 -4.30 19.56 -0.89
N PRO A 25 -4.15 19.84 0.42
CA PRO A 25 -3.23 20.82 1.00
C PRO A 25 -1.75 20.43 0.74
N PRO A 26 -0.79 21.35 0.98
CA PRO A 26 0.63 21.05 0.78
C PRO A 26 1.10 19.82 1.57
N GLN A 27 1.82 18.94 0.88
CA GLN A 27 2.37 17.70 1.40
C GLN A 27 3.86 17.83 1.69
N TYR A 28 4.29 17.26 2.81
CA TYR A 28 5.71 17.13 3.14
C TYR A 28 6.35 15.96 2.37
N ASN A 29 5.62 14.85 2.31
CA ASN A 29 6.01 13.62 1.64
C ASN A 29 4.81 13.02 0.92
N ILE A 30 5.08 12.42 -0.24
CA ILE A 30 4.11 11.61 -0.97
C ILE A 30 4.67 10.22 -1.27
N SER A 31 3.78 9.26 -1.46
CA SER A 31 4.12 7.91 -1.89
C SER A 31 4.59 7.91 -3.35
N ALA A 32 5.15 6.79 -3.80
CA ALA A 32 5.26 6.55 -5.23
C ALA A 32 3.85 6.47 -5.87
N PRO A 33 3.69 6.86 -7.14
CA PRO A 33 2.41 6.80 -7.83
C PRO A 33 2.09 5.39 -8.31
N SER A 34 0.80 5.05 -8.29
CA SER A 34 0.25 3.86 -8.93
C SER A 34 -0.74 4.24 -10.03
N ILE A 35 -0.81 3.47 -11.12
CA ILE A 35 -1.61 3.83 -12.30
C ILE A 35 -2.58 2.71 -12.64
N ALA A 36 -3.86 3.05 -12.80
CA ALA A 36 -4.89 2.11 -13.25
C ALA A 36 -6.07 2.87 -13.87
N GLY A 37 -6.69 2.30 -14.90
CA GLY A 37 -7.92 2.87 -15.49
C GLY A 37 -7.76 4.30 -16.02
N GLY A 38 -6.55 4.72 -16.40
CA GLY A 38 -6.26 6.09 -16.84
C GLY A 38 -6.15 7.11 -15.71
N ALA A 39 -6.15 6.68 -14.44
CA ALA A 39 -5.91 7.51 -13.27
C ALA A 39 -4.55 7.20 -12.62
N VAL A 40 -3.97 8.22 -11.98
CA VAL A 40 -2.75 8.17 -11.18
C VAL A 40 -3.14 8.36 -9.71
N TYR A 41 -2.79 7.40 -8.87
CA TYR A 41 -3.11 7.40 -7.45
C TYR A 41 -1.86 7.64 -6.61
N VAL A 42 -1.95 8.52 -5.61
CA VAL A 42 -0.82 8.89 -4.74
C VAL A 42 -1.31 9.07 -3.30
N GLY A 43 -0.58 8.50 -2.35
CA GLY A 43 -0.76 8.74 -0.92
C GLY A 43 0.11 9.88 -0.41
N GLY A 44 -0.38 10.64 0.56
CA GLY A 44 0.36 11.64 1.34
C GLY A 44 -0.26 11.76 2.72
N SER A 45 -0.70 12.96 3.09
CA SER A 45 -1.64 13.18 4.21
C SER A 45 -3.07 12.78 3.84
N ASN A 46 -3.37 12.75 2.54
CA ASN A 46 -4.63 12.29 1.96
C ASN A 46 -4.33 11.25 0.86
N LEU A 47 -5.38 10.59 0.38
CA LEU A 47 -5.32 9.77 -0.83
C LEU A 47 -5.85 10.56 -2.03
N TYR A 48 -5.07 10.65 -3.09
CA TYR A 48 -5.38 11.43 -4.28
C TYR A 48 -5.54 10.52 -5.50
N ALA A 49 -6.47 10.88 -6.38
CA ALA A 49 -6.54 10.36 -7.75
C ALA A 49 -6.51 11.50 -8.75
N LEU A 50 -5.57 11.45 -9.68
CA LEU A 50 -5.40 12.42 -10.76
C LEU A 50 -5.71 11.74 -12.10
N ARG A 51 -6.22 12.49 -13.07
CA ARG A 51 -6.40 12.00 -14.43
C ARG A 51 -5.03 11.89 -15.09
N GLY A 52 -4.69 10.72 -15.61
CA GLY A 52 -3.37 10.47 -16.19
C GLY A 52 -3.05 11.28 -17.45
N SER A 53 -4.07 11.76 -18.17
CA SER A 53 -3.87 12.53 -19.40
C SER A 53 -3.44 13.99 -19.16
N ASP A 54 -3.89 14.62 -18.07
CA ASP A 54 -3.72 16.06 -17.84
C ASP A 54 -3.33 16.43 -16.40
N GLY A 55 -3.27 15.46 -15.49
CA GLY A 55 -2.94 15.67 -14.08
C GLY A 55 -4.07 16.26 -13.24
N SER A 56 -5.25 16.52 -13.80
CA SER A 56 -6.37 17.12 -13.06
C SER A 56 -6.88 16.20 -11.94
N LEU A 57 -7.26 16.78 -10.80
CA LEU A 57 -7.81 16.03 -9.68
C LEU A 57 -9.15 15.38 -10.05
N LEU A 58 -9.23 14.06 -9.95
CA LEU A 58 -10.48 13.31 -10.10
C LEU A 58 -11.22 13.24 -8.78
N TRP A 59 -10.51 12.88 -7.71
CA TRP A 59 -11.03 12.85 -6.35
C TRP A 59 -9.89 12.89 -5.34
N THR A 60 -10.23 13.30 -4.12
CA THR A 60 -9.34 13.26 -2.94
C THR A 60 -10.11 12.74 -1.75
N GLN A 61 -9.44 11.98 -0.89
CA GLN A 61 -10.02 11.45 0.32
C GLN A 61 -9.15 11.78 1.53
N GLY A 62 -9.78 12.42 2.51
CA GLY A 62 -9.18 12.67 3.82
C GLY A 62 -8.88 11.35 4.53
N MET A 63 -7.66 11.20 5.01
CA MET A 63 -7.21 10.02 5.74
C MET A 63 -6.98 10.40 7.21
N VAL A 64 -7.20 9.43 8.11
CA VAL A 64 -6.73 9.54 9.49
C VAL A 64 -5.28 9.05 9.51
N GLY A 65 -4.42 9.70 10.30
CA GLY A 65 -3.00 9.36 10.38
C GLY A 65 -2.14 10.14 9.40
N VAL A 66 -0.91 9.67 9.24
CA VAL A 66 0.08 10.25 8.32
C VAL A 66 0.69 9.15 7.43
N ASN A 67 1.43 9.56 6.41
CA ASN A 67 2.22 8.65 5.56
C ASN A 67 1.37 7.55 4.91
N VAL A 68 0.34 7.94 4.16
CA VAL A 68 -0.44 7.01 3.35
C VAL A 68 0.49 6.27 2.37
N SER A 69 0.44 4.94 2.40
CA SER A 69 1.34 4.10 1.61
C SER A 69 1.06 4.18 0.10
N MET A 70 1.96 3.60 -0.72
CA MET A 70 1.74 3.51 -2.16
C MET A 70 0.42 2.76 -2.44
N PRO A 71 -0.50 3.30 -3.24
CA PRO A 71 -1.80 2.63 -3.44
C PRO A 71 -1.68 1.33 -4.24
N ALA A 72 -2.30 0.26 -3.76
CA ALA A 72 -2.53 -0.93 -4.56
C ALA A 72 -3.91 -0.85 -5.23
N ILE A 73 -4.00 -1.09 -6.54
CA ILE A 73 -5.27 -1.03 -7.27
C ILE A 73 -5.61 -2.41 -7.84
N ALA A 74 -6.77 -2.93 -7.47
CA ALA A 74 -7.30 -4.18 -7.99
C ALA A 74 -8.82 -4.21 -7.88
N TYR A 75 -9.50 -4.91 -8.79
CA TYR A 75 -10.94 -5.16 -8.71
C TYR A 75 -11.79 -3.88 -8.54
N GLY A 76 -11.39 -2.78 -9.18
CA GLY A 76 -12.09 -1.48 -9.08
C GLY A 76 -11.93 -0.78 -7.73
N LYS A 77 -10.95 -1.18 -6.92
CA LYS A 77 -10.71 -0.69 -5.57
C LYS A 77 -9.26 -0.23 -5.40
N VAL A 78 -9.06 0.72 -4.51
CA VAL A 78 -7.75 1.26 -4.09
C VAL A 78 -7.54 0.88 -2.63
N PHE A 79 -6.42 0.24 -2.34
CA PHE A 79 -6.04 -0.21 -1.01
C PHE A 79 -4.77 0.51 -0.56
N VAL A 80 -4.79 1.02 0.67
CA VAL A 80 -3.67 1.77 1.27
C VAL A 80 -3.59 1.49 2.76
N ASN A 81 -2.38 1.62 3.30
CA ASN A 81 -2.14 1.71 4.73
C ASN A 81 -1.95 3.17 5.13
N SER A 82 -2.28 3.49 6.38
CA SER A 82 -2.00 4.78 6.99
C SER A 82 -1.43 4.57 8.40
N GLN A 83 -0.50 5.43 8.80
CA GLN A 83 0.00 5.47 10.19
C GLN A 83 -1.05 6.15 11.08
N ASP A 84 -2.17 5.46 11.25
CA ASP A 84 -3.30 5.87 12.05
C ASP A 84 -3.36 5.08 13.38
N PRO A 85 -4.12 5.52 14.39
CA PRO A 85 -4.15 4.84 15.69
C PRO A 85 -4.69 3.40 15.67
N LEU A 86 -5.28 2.94 14.56
CA LEU A 86 -5.72 1.57 14.35
C LEU A 86 -4.80 0.81 13.39
N PHE A 87 -3.65 1.39 13.01
CA PHE A 87 -2.72 0.83 12.04
C PHE A 87 -3.43 0.40 10.75
N GLY A 88 -4.36 1.22 10.28
CA GLY A 88 -5.45 0.74 9.44
C GLY A 88 -5.06 0.42 8.00
N LEU A 89 -5.60 -0.70 7.51
CA LEU A 89 -5.76 -1.01 6.08
C LEU A 89 -7.10 -0.45 5.60
N TRP A 90 -7.06 0.35 4.55
CA TRP A 90 -8.23 1.04 4.00
C TRP A 90 -8.53 0.59 2.58
N ALA A 91 -9.81 0.63 2.21
CA ALA A 91 -10.27 0.41 0.85
C ALA A 91 -11.25 1.49 0.39
N PHE A 92 -11.06 1.94 -0.85
CA PHE A 92 -11.88 2.93 -1.53
C PHE A 92 -12.26 2.44 -2.92
N ARG A 93 -13.36 2.93 -3.48
CA ARG A 93 -13.66 2.73 -4.89
C ARG A 93 -12.67 3.51 -5.76
N ALA A 94 -12.15 2.87 -6.80
CA ALA A 94 -11.18 3.51 -7.69
C ALA A 94 -11.77 4.62 -8.57
N ASP A 95 -13.06 4.53 -8.89
CA ASP A 95 -13.76 5.45 -9.80
C ASP A 95 -14.09 6.80 -9.18
N ASN A 96 -14.43 6.84 -7.88
CA ASN A 96 -14.91 8.04 -7.22
C ASN A 96 -14.34 8.28 -5.81
N GLY A 97 -13.44 7.41 -5.33
CA GLY A 97 -12.83 7.55 -4.01
C GLY A 97 -13.76 7.22 -2.84
N ALA A 98 -14.98 6.72 -3.10
CA ALA A 98 -15.92 6.42 -2.02
C ALA A 98 -15.35 5.34 -1.09
N PHE A 99 -15.41 5.62 0.20
CA PHE A 99 -15.00 4.68 1.25
C PHE A 99 -15.79 3.38 1.17
N LEU A 100 -15.09 2.25 1.28
CA LEU A 100 -15.69 0.91 1.32
C LEU A 100 -15.58 0.30 2.71
N TRP A 101 -14.35 0.17 3.20
CA TRP A 101 -14.08 -0.42 4.51
C TRP A 101 -12.71 0.01 5.02
N ARG A 102 -12.52 -0.18 6.32
CA ARG A 102 -11.25 -0.07 7.03
C ARG A 102 -11.15 -1.22 8.00
N ASN A 103 -9.98 -1.81 8.13
CA ASN A 103 -9.69 -2.78 9.18
C ASN A 103 -8.56 -2.30 10.08
N ARG A 104 -8.61 -2.71 11.34
CA ARG A 104 -7.52 -2.54 12.29
C ARG A 104 -6.47 -3.62 12.02
N MET A 105 -5.23 -3.22 11.84
CA MET A 105 -4.12 -4.17 11.86
C MET A 105 -3.70 -4.44 13.31
N PRO A 106 -3.27 -5.67 13.62
CA PRO A 106 -2.69 -5.98 14.93
C PRO A 106 -1.48 -5.10 15.26
N GLU A 107 -0.69 -4.78 14.24
CA GLU A 107 0.55 -4.02 14.31
C GLU A 107 0.66 -3.06 13.12
N GLU A 108 1.57 -2.09 13.21
CA GLU A 108 1.81 -1.14 12.12
C GLU A 108 2.37 -1.82 10.87
N SER A 109 1.74 -1.56 9.72
CA SER A 109 2.31 -1.91 8.41
C SER A 109 3.00 -0.69 7.83
N LEU A 110 4.31 -0.83 7.61
CA LEU A 110 5.12 0.14 6.87
C LEU A 110 5.28 -0.25 5.39
N ALA A 111 4.68 -1.38 5.00
CA ALA A 111 4.75 -1.94 3.66
C ALA A 111 3.66 -1.40 2.73
N THR A 112 3.89 -1.56 1.43
CA THR A 112 2.81 -1.44 0.44
C THR A 112 2.07 -2.76 0.34
N VAL A 113 0.75 -2.73 0.31
CA VAL A 113 -0.08 -3.94 0.19
C VAL A 113 -0.03 -4.56 -1.20
N ALA A 114 -0.28 -5.86 -1.28
CA ALA A 114 -0.48 -6.58 -2.53
C ALA A 114 -1.88 -7.18 -2.58
N VAL A 115 -2.48 -7.26 -3.77
CA VAL A 115 -3.85 -7.77 -3.91
C VAL A 115 -3.91 -8.77 -5.06
N ALA A 116 -4.41 -9.97 -4.77
CA ALA A 116 -4.55 -11.03 -5.76
C ALA A 116 -5.64 -12.02 -5.33
N ASN A 117 -6.36 -12.55 -6.31
CA ASN A 117 -7.43 -13.55 -6.13
C ASN A 117 -8.46 -13.16 -5.05
N GLY A 118 -8.81 -11.88 -4.98
CA GLY A 118 -9.75 -11.37 -3.98
C GLY A 118 -9.21 -11.26 -2.56
N VAL A 119 -7.90 -11.43 -2.35
CA VAL A 119 -7.21 -11.30 -1.06
C VAL A 119 -6.25 -10.13 -1.07
N VAL A 120 -6.27 -9.33 -0.01
CA VAL A 120 -5.24 -8.33 0.31
C VAL A 120 -4.21 -8.98 1.21
N PHE A 121 -2.96 -8.89 0.80
CA PHE A 121 -1.77 -9.35 1.50
C PHE A 121 -1.04 -8.13 2.06
N ASP A 122 -0.94 -8.07 3.36
CA ASP A 122 -0.24 -7.00 4.07
C ASP A 122 0.74 -7.60 5.06
N VAL A 123 1.86 -6.93 5.29
CA VAL A 123 2.91 -7.38 6.20
C VAL A 123 2.96 -6.41 7.35
N ALA A 124 2.82 -6.92 8.58
CA ALA A 124 2.99 -6.12 9.78
C ALA A 124 4.22 -6.59 10.55
N GLU A 125 4.95 -5.62 11.10
CA GLU A 125 6.17 -5.83 11.86
C GLU A 125 5.87 -6.08 13.35
N PRO A 126 6.62 -6.96 14.04
CA PRO A 126 6.65 -6.98 15.49
C PRO A 126 7.34 -5.70 15.97
N GLY A 127 6.62 -4.87 16.71
CA GLY A 127 7.14 -3.57 17.17
C GLY A 127 6.17 -2.73 17.99
N GLY A 128 4.87 -3.08 18.03
CA GLY A 128 3.87 -2.45 18.90
C GLY A 128 3.29 -3.38 19.98
N LEU A 129 2.10 -3.02 20.47
CA LEU A 129 1.57 -3.38 21.79
C LEU A 129 1.14 -4.86 21.98
N ALA A 130 1.18 -5.77 20.98
CA ALA A 130 0.55 -7.08 21.19
C ALA A 130 0.98 -8.32 20.37
N GLY A 131 1.86 -8.29 19.35
CA GLY A 131 2.01 -9.47 18.48
C GLY A 131 3.37 -9.76 17.81
N ALA A 132 3.54 -11.02 17.40
CA ALA A 132 4.54 -11.41 16.40
C ALA A 132 4.11 -10.89 15.03
N GLY A 133 5.03 -10.26 14.29
CA GLY A 133 4.79 -9.83 12.92
C GLY A 133 4.45 -11.00 11.98
N GLY A 134 3.97 -10.70 10.79
CA GLY A 134 3.41 -11.72 9.92
C GLY A 134 2.96 -11.20 8.56
N LEU A 135 2.69 -12.14 7.67
CA LEU A 135 1.82 -11.92 6.51
C LEU A 135 0.37 -12.04 6.97
N PHE A 136 -0.43 -11.00 6.76
CA PHE A 136 -1.85 -10.96 7.07
C PHE A 136 -2.66 -10.96 5.77
N MET A 137 -3.78 -11.66 5.80
CA MET A 137 -4.66 -11.85 4.66
C MET A 137 -6.05 -11.29 4.98
N PHE A 138 -6.59 -10.48 4.07
CA PHE A 138 -7.92 -9.90 4.21
C PHE A 138 -8.74 -10.11 2.94
N ASN A 139 -10.04 -10.30 3.09
CA ASN A 139 -10.95 -10.32 1.95
C ASN A 139 -11.01 -8.93 1.33
N SER A 140 -10.75 -8.82 0.02
CA SER A 140 -10.66 -7.53 -0.66
C SER A 140 -12.00 -6.79 -0.77
N ASP A 141 -13.14 -7.48 -0.70
CA ASP A 141 -14.47 -6.89 -0.80
C ASP A 141 -14.98 -6.36 0.54
N THR A 142 -14.72 -7.10 1.61
CA THR A 142 -15.30 -6.81 2.94
C THR A 142 -14.29 -6.30 3.96
N GLY A 143 -12.99 -6.45 3.68
CA GLY A 143 -11.93 -6.23 4.64
C GLY A 143 -11.85 -7.31 5.73
N ALA A 144 -12.65 -8.37 5.68
CA ALA A 144 -12.66 -9.42 6.71
C ALA A 144 -11.30 -10.11 6.81
N PHE A 145 -10.80 -10.30 8.04
CA PHE A 145 -9.56 -11.05 8.28
C PHE A 145 -9.74 -12.52 7.89
N LEU A 146 -8.83 -13.03 7.06
CA LEU A 146 -8.84 -14.41 6.56
C LEU A 146 -7.83 -15.29 7.30
N GLY A 147 -6.76 -14.70 7.82
CA GLY A 147 -5.72 -15.43 8.54
C GLY A 147 -4.37 -14.73 8.47
N SER A 148 -3.42 -15.26 9.21
CA SER A 148 -2.02 -14.82 9.17
C SER A 148 -1.08 -16.00 9.03
N ILE A 149 0.09 -15.73 8.45
CA ILE A 149 1.18 -16.68 8.34
C ILE A 149 2.41 -16.05 9.00
N GLY A 150 2.96 -16.77 9.98
CA GLY A 150 4.25 -16.41 10.59
C GLY A 150 5.41 -16.77 9.67
N ASP A 151 6.63 -16.41 10.08
CA ASP A 151 7.83 -16.78 9.36
C ASP A 151 7.95 -18.32 9.30
N PRO A 152 8.17 -18.94 8.12
CA PRO A 152 8.31 -20.38 7.99
C PRO A 152 9.41 -20.98 8.86
N ASP A 153 10.46 -20.19 9.16
CA ASP A 153 11.60 -20.64 9.96
C ASP A 153 11.37 -20.49 11.48
N GLY A 154 10.18 -20.03 11.89
CA GLY A 154 9.78 -19.87 13.28
C GLY A 154 10.39 -18.65 13.98
N HIS A 155 11.12 -17.81 13.25
CA HIS A 155 11.59 -16.53 13.75
C HIS A 155 10.47 -15.47 13.68
N PRO A 156 10.41 -14.50 14.60
CA PRO A 156 9.51 -13.36 14.41
C PRO A 156 10.01 -12.51 13.23
N PHE A 157 9.08 -11.96 12.44
CA PHE A 157 9.35 -11.03 11.33
C PHE A 157 9.99 -9.70 11.81
N ASN A 158 11.16 -9.68 12.43
CA ASN A 158 11.67 -8.58 13.27
C ASN A 158 12.22 -7.33 12.52
N HIS A 159 11.79 -7.01 11.29
CA HIS A 159 12.55 -6.07 10.45
C HIS A 159 11.71 -5.08 9.65
N ASP A 160 12.32 -3.94 9.30
CA ASP A 160 11.77 -2.78 8.58
C ASP A 160 11.33 -3.19 7.13
N PHE A 161 10.18 -3.85 7.04
CA PHE A 161 9.51 -4.30 5.81
C PHE A 161 8.88 -3.10 5.11
N ARG A 162 9.70 -2.42 4.31
CA ARG A 162 9.20 -1.39 3.39
C ARG A 162 8.87 -1.92 1.99
N SER A 163 9.00 -3.22 1.81
CA SER A 163 8.89 -3.87 0.50
C SER A 163 7.50 -4.43 0.26
N GLN A 164 6.99 -4.26 -0.96
CA GLN A 164 5.70 -4.78 -1.37
C GLN A 164 5.77 -6.31 -1.58
N PRO A 165 4.86 -7.11 -1.01
CA PRO A 165 4.72 -8.52 -1.37
C PRO A 165 4.41 -8.67 -2.87
N ALA A 166 4.90 -9.73 -3.51
CA ALA A 166 4.54 -10.06 -4.89
C ALA A 166 3.72 -11.34 -4.93
N VAL A 167 2.63 -11.38 -5.70
CA VAL A 167 1.81 -12.60 -5.85
C VAL A 167 1.90 -13.11 -7.28
N VAL A 168 2.38 -14.34 -7.46
CA VAL A 168 2.53 -14.99 -8.77
C VAL A 168 2.22 -16.47 -8.64
N GLY A 169 1.36 -17.00 -9.53
CA GLY A 169 1.13 -18.45 -9.64
C GLY A 169 0.61 -19.12 -8.37
N GLY A 170 -0.17 -18.41 -7.55
CA GLY A 170 -0.67 -18.92 -6.26
C GLY A 170 0.35 -18.85 -5.12
N ALA A 171 1.50 -18.21 -5.32
CA ALA A 171 2.50 -17.98 -4.29
C ALA A 171 2.65 -16.48 -3.98
N VAL A 172 2.86 -16.16 -2.70
CA VAL A 172 3.19 -14.82 -2.21
C VAL A 172 4.68 -14.81 -1.85
N TYR A 173 5.42 -13.89 -2.45
CA TYR A 173 6.85 -13.68 -2.24
C TYR A 173 7.04 -12.45 -1.37
N ILE A 174 7.75 -12.61 -0.27
CA ILE A 174 8.05 -11.52 0.66
C ILE A 174 9.56 -11.48 0.84
N PRO A 175 10.23 -10.38 0.47
CA PRO A 175 11.64 -10.22 0.82
C PRO A 175 11.73 -10.02 2.33
N THR A 176 12.42 -10.94 3.00
CA THR A 176 12.66 -10.94 4.44
C THR A 176 14.16 -10.79 4.71
N ALA A 177 14.49 -10.15 5.81
CA ALA A 177 15.86 -9.96 6.23
C ALA A 177 15.89 -10.12 7.73
N ASP A 178 16.92 -10.77 8.26
CA ASP A 178 17.22 -10.76 9.69
C ASP A 178 18.36 -9.75 9.93
N TYR A 179 18.26 -8.86 10.92
CA TYR A 179 19.26 -7.79 11.17
C TYR A 179 20.69 -8.34 11.38
N PHE A 180 20.79 -9.57 11.86
CA PHE A 180 22.04 -10.30 12.05
C PHE A 180 22.19 -11.51 11.10
N GLY A 181 21.27 -11.70 10.17
CA GLY A 181 21.23 -12.82 9.24
C GLY A 181 21.28 -12.38 7.77
N SER A 182 21.11 -13.34 6.86
CA SER A 182 21.09 -13.09 5.42
C SER A 182 19.72 -12.59 4.97
N ASN A 183 19.71 -11.61 4.07
CA ASN A 183 18.52 -11.30 3.28
C ASN A 183 18.05 -12.57 2.55
N ARG A 184 16.76 -12.87 2.63
CA ARG A 184 16.12 -13.98 1.93
C ARG A 184 14.78 -13.55 1.31
N VAL A 185 14.19 -14.45 0.54
CA VAL A 185 12.85 -14.27 -0.02
C VAL A 185 12.05 -15.48 0.40
N ASP A 186 11.06 -15.25 1.26
CA ASP A 186 10.16 -16.29 1.72
C ASP A 186 8.98 -16.42 0.77
N VAL A 187 8.54 -17.67 0.57
CA VAL A 187 7.48 -18.01 -0.38
C VAL A 187 6.36 -18.73 0.34
N PHE A 188 5.18 -18.12 0.32
CA PHE A 188 3.98 -18.66 0.94
C PHE A 188 3.05 -19.15 -0.16
N ARG A 189 2.68 -20.44 -0.14
CA ARG A 189 1.69 -20.96 -1.07
C ARG A 189 0.30 -20.73 -0.52
N LEU A 190 -0.55 -20.10 -1.34
CA LEU A 190 -1.97 -19.96 -1.05
C LEU A 190 -2.63 -21.35 -1.18
N PRO A 191 -3.58 -21.69 -0.29
CA PRO A 191 -4.33 -22.93 -0.38
C PRO A 191 -5.15 -23.05 -1.67
#